data_AF-A0AAP2HQV6-F1
#
_entry.id   AF-A0AAP2HQV6-F1
#
_cell.length_a   1.000
_cell.length_b   1.000
_cell.length_c   1.000
_cell.angle_alpha   90.00
_cell.angle_beta   90.00
_cell.angle_gamma   90.00
#
_symmetry.space_group_name_H-M   'P 1'
#
loop_
_entity.id
_entity.type
_entity.pdbx_description
1 polymer ?
#
loop_
_entity_poly.entity_id
_entity_poly.type
_entity_poly.pdbx_seq_one_letter_code
_entity_poly.pdbx_strand_id
1 'polypeptide(L)'
;MMSTEEVRLYYMRDNHTFKRLTGPVEEMLAQVMAEFDDGYTGGMLCTESLPGLGHVHANGDADRQRFQNEAREWLFAAKIRSELP
;
A
#
# COMPACT_ATOMS: atom_id res chain seq x y z
N MET A 1 -0.40 10.17 27.38
CA MET A 1 -1.37 10.01 26.28
C MET A 1 -0.66 9.21 25.20
N MET A 2 -0.95 7.93 25.05
CA MET A 2 -0.56 7.21 23.84
C MET A 2 -1.45 7.78 22.74
N SER A 3 -0.91 8.69 21.92
CA SER A 3 -1.56 9.05 20.67
C SER A 3 -1.67 7.76 19.88
N THR A 4 -2.88 7.21 19.75
CA THR A 4 -3.18 6.24 18.71
C THR A 4 -3.06 6.98 17.39
N GLU A 5 -1.82 7.19 16.94
CA GLU A 5 -1.57 7.77 15.64
C GLU A 5 -2.22 6.83 14.64
N GLU A 6 -3.22 7.36 13.95
CA GLU A 6 -3.93 6.65 12.91
C GLU A 6 -2.91 6.06 11.92
N VAL A 7 -2.95 4.75 11.69
CA VAL A 7 -2.08 4.10 10.72
C VAL A 7 -2.44 4.59 9.32
N ARG A 8 -1.50 5.25 8.65
CA ARG A 8 -1.69 5.78 7.28
C ARG A 8 -0.88 4.97 6.29
N LEU A 9 -1.56 4.35 5.35
CA LEU A 9 -0.96 3.57 4.26
C LEU A 9 -1.07 4.36 2.95
N TYR A 10 -0.05 4.23 2.10
CA TYR A 10 0.01 4.98 0.85
C TYR A 10 0.48 4.10 -0.31
N TYR A 11 0.02 4.47 -1.50
CA TYR A 11 0.69 4.15 -2.75
C TYR A 11 1.45 5.39 -3.24
N MET A 12 2.77 5.34 -3.24
CA MET A 12 3.64 6.36 -3.82
C MET A 12 3.76 6.09 -5.32
N ARG A 13 3.27 7.02 -6.14
CA ARG A 13 3.36 6.95 -7.60
C ARG A 13 4.77 7.23 -8.08
N ASP A 14 5.03 6.92 -9.34
CA ASP A 14 6.31 7.12 -10.03
C ASP A 14 6.76 8.59 -10.04
N ASN A 15 5.80 9.52 -9.98
CA ASN A 15 6.04 10.96 -9.87
C ASN A 15 6.23 11.44 -8.42
N HIS A 16 6.43 10.53 -7.47
CA HIS A 16 6.58 10.79 -6.03
C HIS A 16 5.39 11.52 -5.38
N THR A 17 4.19 11.43 -5.98
CA THR A 17 2.96 11.83 -5.30
C THR A 17 2.36 10.64 -4.55
N PHE A 18 1.66 10.92 -3.45
CA PHE A 18 1.16 9.90 -2.54
C PHE A 18 -0.36 9.80 -2.61
N LYS A 19 -0.87 8.61 -2.92
CA LYS A 19 -2.28 8.26 -2.79
C LYS A 19 -2.49 7.62 -1.42
N ARG A 20 -3.25 8.27 -0.54
CA ARG A 20 -3.68 7.66 0.72
C ARG A 20 -4.65 6.52 0.43
N LEU A 21 -4.42 5.38 1.07
CA LEU A 21 -5.27 4.19 1.00
C LEU A 21 -6.22 4.17 2.20
N THR A 22 -7.50 3.92 1.94
CA THR A 22 -8.56 3.92 2.97
C THR A 22 -9.53 2.76 2.78
N GLY A 23 -10.22 2.37 3.85
CA GLY A 23 -11.23 1.31 3.82
C GLY A 23 -10.69 -0.08 4.23
N PRO A 24 -11.45 -1.16 4.00
CA PRO A 24 -10.96 -2.53 4.15
C PRO A 24 -9.88 -2.88 3.12
N VAL A 25 -9.16 -3.99 3.36
CA VAL A 25 -8.02 -4.44 2.53
C VAL A 25 -8.38 -4.54 1.04
N GLU A 26 -9.53 -5.11 0.69
CA GLU A 26 -9.95 -5.25 -0.71
C GLU A 26 -10.22 -3.89 -1.39
N GLU A 27 -10.74 -2.90 -0.66
CA GLU A 27 -10.91 -1.54 -1.19
C GLU A 27 -9.57 -0.82 -1.36
N MET A 28 -8.63 -1.01 -0.43
CA MET A 28 -7.28 -0.49 -0.56
C MET A 28 -6.57 -1.12 -1.75
N LEU A 29 -6.69 -2.45 -1.93
CA LEU A 29 -6.11 -3.15 -3.07
C LEU A 29 -6.70 -2.64 -4.39
N ALA A 30 -8.02 -2.43 -4.45
CA ALA A 30 -8.67 -1.85 -5.63
C ALA A 30 -8.13 -0.45 -5.95
N GLN A 31 -7.90 0.40 -4.94
CA GLN A 31 -7.28 1.71 -5.13
C GLN A 31 -5.85 1.59 -5.69
N VAL A 32 -5.03 0.70 -5.13
CA VAL A 32 -3.65 0.46 -5.59
C VAL A 32 -3.62 0.00 -7.04
N MET A 33 -4.47 -0.97 -7.38
CA MET A 33 -4.55 -1.47 -8.76
C MET A 33 -5.11 -0.44 -9.73
N ALA A 34 -6.02 0.45 -9.29
CA ALA A 34 -6.49 1.55 -10.12
C ALA A 34 -5.37 2.55 -10.46
N GLU A 35 -4.50 2.88 -9.50
CA GLU A 35 -3.34 3.74 -9.76
C GLU A 35 -2.32 3.04 -10.68
N PHE A 36 -2.07 1.74 -10.46
CA PHE A 36 -1.22 0.96 -11.36
C PHE A 36 -1.76 0.92 -12.78
N ASP A 37 -3.06 0.63 -12.94
CA ASP A 37 -3.75 0.54 -14.24
C ASP A 37 -3.88 1.92 -14.93
N ASP A 38 -3.71 3.04 -14.20
CA ASP A 38 -3.61 4.41 -14.73
C ASP A 38 -2.18 4.78 -15.20
N GLY A 39 -1.24 3.83 -15.13
CA GLY A 39 0.11 3.95 -15.66
C GLY A 39 1.21 4.25 -14.63
N TYR A 40 0.88 4.32 -13.34
CA TYR A 40 1.87 4.44 -12.27
C TYR A 40 2.48 3.07 -11.94
N THR A 41 3.19 2.48 -12.88
CA THR A 41 3.62 1.07 -12.80
C THR A 41 4.99 0.88 -12.14
N GLY A 42 5.68 1.98 -11.78
CA GLY A 42 6.90 2.00 -10.97
C GLY A 42 6.69 2.47 -9.52
N GLY A 43 5.44 2.50 -9.06
CA GLY A 43 5.08 3.00 -7.73
C GLY A 43 5.42 2.03 -6.59
N MET A 44 5.11 2.43 -5.36
CA MET A 44 5.48 1.67 -4.16
C MET A 44 4.42 1.77 -3.07
N LEU A 45 4.11 0.66 -2.42
CA LEU A 45 3.36 0.64 -1.17
C LEU A 45 4.26 0.98 0.00
N CYS A 46 3.85 1.95 0.81
CA CYS A 46 4.64 2.41 1.95
C CYS A 46 3.78 2.97 3.10
N THR A 47 4.40 3.06 4.28
CA THR A 47 3.85 3.71 5.47
C THR A 47 4.98 4.10 6.42
N GLU A 48 4.83 5.24 7.10
CA GLU A 48 5.69 5.62 8.24
C GLU A 48 5.09 5.16 9.58
N SER A 49 3.79 4.87 9.62
CA SER A 49 3.06 4.51 10.85
C SER A 49 3.44 3.14 11.40
N LEU A 50 3.98 2.24 10.57
CA LEU A 50 4.36 0.88 10.95
C LEU A 50 5.83 0.61 10.62
N PRO A 51 6.78 1.08 11.45
CA PRO A 51 8.18 0.77 11.29
C PRO A 51 8.41 -0.75 11.20
N GLY A 52 9.18 -1.19 10.21
CA GLY A 52 9.48 -2.62 9.99
C GLY A 52 8.43 -3.42 9.22
N LEU A 53 7.41 -2.78 8.63
CA LEU A 53 6.54 -3.44 7.63
C LEU A 53 7.23 -3.58 6.26
N GLY A 54 8.20 -2.71 5.96
CA GLY A 54 8.85 -2.67 4.65
C GLY A 54 7.93 -2.07 3.59
N HIS A 55 8.30 -2.28 2.33
CA HIS A 55 7.62 -1.72 1.17
C HIS A 55 7.50 -2.75 0.03
N VAL A 56 6.54 -2.56 -0.86
CA VAL A 56 6.34 -3.38 -2.07
C VAL A 56 6.44 -2.47 -3.29
N HIS A 57 7.29 -2.81 -4.26
CA HIS A 57 7.47 -2.05 -5.49
C HIS A 57 6.66 -2.66 -6.63
N ALA A 58 5.96 -1.80 -7.36
CA ALA A 58 5.49 -2.09 -8.70
C ALA A 58 6.69 -2.06 -9.67
N ASN A 59 6.74 -3.00 -10.61
CA ASN A 59 7.88 -3.17 -11.52
C ASN A 59 7.44 -3.26 -12.99
N GLY A 60 6.60 -2.32 -13.43
CA GLY A 60 6.04 -2.31 -14.77
C GLY A 60 4.94 -3.35 -15.01
N ASP A 61 4.29 -3.25 -16.17
CA ASP A 61 3.09 -4.01 -16.52
C ASP A 61 3.26 -5.52 -16.57
N ALA A 62 4.46 -5.98 -16.97
CA ALA A 62 4.76 -7.41 -17.08
C ALA A 62 4.56 -8.17 -15.75
N ASP A 63 4.62 -7.44 -14.64
CA ASP A 63 4.58 -7.98 -13.29
C ASP A 63 3.28 -7.69 -12.54
N ARG A 64 2.24 -7.20 -13.23
CA ARG A 64 0.96 -6.79 -12.63
C ARG A 64 0.37 -7.82 -11.67
N GLN A 65 0.30 -9.10 -12.07
CA GLN A 65 -0.28 -10.15 -11.23
C GLN A 65 0.56 -10.43 -9.98
N ARG A 66 1.90 -10.38 -10.11
CA ARG A 66 2.81 -10.53 -8.98
C ARG A 66 2.63 -9.36 -8.02
N PHE A 67 2.64 -8.13 -8.54
CA PHE A 67 2.42 -6.92 -7.75
C PHE A 67 1.09 -6.95 -7.01
N GLN A 68 0.00 -7.34 -7.67
CA GLN A 68 -1.32 -7.46 -7.01
C GLN A 68 -1.30 -8.44 -5.83
N ASN A 69 -0.58 -9.56 -5.94
CA ASN A 69 -0.48 -10.54 -4.87
C ASN A 69 0.36 -10.01 -3.70
N GLU A 70 1.54 -9.46 -3.98
CA GLU A 70 2.42 -8.85 -2.97
C GLU A 70 1.74 -7.66 -2.27
N ALA A 71 1.01 -6.84 -3.03
CA ALA A 71 0.22 -5.74 -2.51
C ALA A 71 -0.86 -6.22 -1.54
N ARG A 72 -1.59 -7.28 -1.89
CA ARG A 72 -2.60 -7.89 -1.02
C ARG A 72 -1.97 -8.37 0.29
N GLU A 73 -0.88 -9.14 0.21
CA GLU A 73 -0.18 -9.66 1.39
C GLU A 73 0.32 -8.54 2.30
N TRP A 74 0.91 -7.50 1.71
CA TRP A 74 1.38 -6.33 2.46
C TRP A 74 0.23 -5.58 3.14
N LEU A 75 -0.89 -5.37 2.46
CA LEU A 75 -2.07 -4.70 3.04
C LEU A 75 -2.70 -5.51 4.17
N PHE A 76 -2.76 -6.84 4.06
CA PHE A 76 -3.20 -7.70 5.15
C PHE A 76 -2.26 -7.61 6.36
N ALA A 77 -0.94 -7.68 6.15
CA ALA A 77 0.04 -7.54 7.22
C ALA A 77 -0.05 -6.15 7.89
N ALA A 78 -0.24 -5.08 7.11
CA ALA A 78 -0.45 -3.74 7.61
C ALA A 78 -1.69 -3.65 8.50
N LYS A 79 -2.81 -4.22 8.03
CA LYS A 79 -4.09 -4.17 8.73
C LYS A 79 -4.03 -4.91 10.06
N ILE A 80 -3.47 -6.12 10.08
CA ILE A 80 -3.27 -6.89 11.31
C ILE A 80 -2.44 -6.08 12.31
N ARG A 81 -1.31 -5.50 11.89
CA ARG A 81 -0.44 -4.70 12.78
C ARG A 81 -1.12 -3.43 13.28
N SER A 82 -2.00 -2.81 12.49
CA SER A 82 -2.75 -1.62 12.89
C SER A 82 -3.82 -1.88 13.96
N GLU A 83 -4.21 -3.14 14.14
CA GLU A 83 -5.23 -3.57 15.10
C GLU A 83 -4.62 -4.20 16.35
N LEU A 84 -3.29 -4.38 16.38
CA LEU A 84 -2.59 -4.83 17.58
C LEU A 84 -2.47 -3.67 18.59
N PRO A 85 -2.76 -3.92 19.89
CA PRO A 85 -2.71 -2.92 20.95
C PRO A 85 -1.29 -2.49 21.34
#